data_AF-A0A0Q9KE01-F1
#
_entry.id   AF-A0A0Q9KE01-F1
#
_cell.length_a   1.000
_cell.length_b   1.000
_cell.length_c   1.000
_cell.angle_alpha   90.00
_cell.angle_beta   90.00
_cell.angle_gamma   90.00
#
_symmetry.space_group_name_H-M   'P 1'
#
loop_
_entity.id
_entity.type
_entity.pdbx_description
1 polymer ?
#
loop_
_entity_poly.entity_id
_entity_poly.type
_entity_poly.pdbx_seq_one_letter_code
_entity_poly.pdbx_strand_id
1 'polypeptide(L)'
;MMIIILAICFIIAGCMNKEKTITLAQIKDSFENHGVSMSEEPGLHPDSVFSRAYNDVTPRRFVIDENQIISIYVYTSSKEVRKGIKDFENKTAAADVIPHTIYQIANVLIFYLDESFKDERVDLAVAELLSLTK
;
A
#
# COMPACT_ATOMS: atom_id res chain seq x y z
N MET A 1 -41.56 -42.68 -22.51
CA MET A 1 -40.51 -42.48 -21.48
C MET A 1 -39.40 -41.67 -22.17
N MET A 2 -39.56 -40.37 -22.38
CA MET A 2 -39.53 -39.23 -21.44
C MET A 2 -38.10 -38.80 -21.05
N ILE A 3 -37.73 -37.60 -21.54
CA ILE A 3 -36.74 -36.60 -21.04
C ILE A 3 -35.30 -36.57 -21.64
N ILE A 4 -35.16 -35.62 -22.58
CA ILE A 4 -34.12 -34.59 -22.78
C ILE A 4 -33.14 -34.41 -21.60
N ILE A 5 -31.83 -34.49 -21.82
CA ILE A 5 -30.84 -33.72 -21.02
C ILE A 5 -29.80 -33.07 -21.94
N LEU A 6 -30.08 -31.80 -22.20
CA LEU A 6 -29.15 -30.75 -22.60
C LEU A 6 -28.16 -30.54 -21.44
N ALA A 7 -26.89 -30.90 -21.60
CA ALA A 7 -25.82 -30.52 -20.66
C ALA A 7 -25.00 -29.40 -21.32
N ILE A 8 -25.54 -28.18 -21.31
CA ILE A 8 -25.08 -27.07 -20.47
C ILE A 8 -23.57 -26.85 -20.65
N CYS A 9 -23.27 -25.98 -21.62
CA CYS A 9 -22.06 -25.19 -21.62
C CYS A 9 -21.94 -24.47 -20.28
N PHE A 10 -21.09 -24.97 -19.39
CA PHE A 10 -20.62 -24.22 -18.23
C PHE A 10 -19.74 -23.08 -18.73
N ILE A 11 -20.37 -22.03 -19.24
CA ILE A 11 -19.78 -20.69 -19.29
C ILE A 11 -19.82 -20.21 -17.84
N ILE A 12 -18.88 -20.70 -17.02
CA ILE A 12 -18.46 -19.98 -15.82
C ILE A 12 -17.74 -18.73 -16.32
N ALA A 13 -18.53 -17.74 -16.73
CA ALA A 13 -18.15 -16.35 -16.58
C ALA A 13 -18.04 -16.14 -15.06
N GLY A 14 -16.88 -16.51 -14.50
CA GLY A 14 -16.53 -16.12 -13.16
C GLY A 14 -16.55 -14.61 -13.14
N CYS A 15 -17.59 -14.03 -12.54
CA CYS A 15 -17.59 -12.64 -12.14
C CYS A 15 -16.41 -12.46 -11.19
N MET A 16 -15.26 -12.10 -11.76
CA MET A 16 -14.14 -11.61 -10.99
C MET A 16 -14.63 -10.30 -10.37
N ASN A 17 -15.08 -10.38 -9.11
CA ASN A 17 -15.22 -9.19 -8.28
C ASN A 17 -13.83 -8.58 -8.19
N LYS A 18 -13.54 -7.63 -9.08
CA LYS A 18 -12.28 -6.92 -9.10
C LYS A 18 -12.24 -6.11 -7.81
N GLU A 19 -11.31 -6.48 -6.93
CA GLU A 19 -10.98 -5.69 -5.75
C GLU A 19 -10.75 -4.23 -6.17
N LYS A 20 -11.32 -3.28 -5.44
CA LYS A 20 -11.03 -1.86 -5.66
C LYS A 20 -9.57 -1.62 -5.30
N THR A 21 -8.79 -1.15 -6.25
CA THR A 21 -7.38 -0.81 -6.05
C THR A 21 -7.18 0.69 -5.96
N ILE A 22 -6.17 1.09 -5.19
CA ILE A 22 -5.68 2.44 -5.05
C ILE A 22 -4.43 2.59 -5.92
N THR A 23 -4.38 3.70 -6.65
CA THR A 23 -3.24 4.13 -7.43
C THR A 23 -2.40 5.14 -6.66
N LEU A 24 -1.14 5.30 -7.04
CA LEU A 24 -0.29 6.33 -6.44
C LEU A 24 -0.85 7.75 -6.63
N ALA A 25 -1.51 8.04 -7.75
CA ALA A 25 -2.12 9.34 -8.00
C ALA A 25 -3.18 9.65 -6.93
N GLN A 26 -4.08 8.69 -6.65
CA GLN A 26 -5.08 8.83 -5.59
C GLN A 26 -4.46 9.04 -4.20
N ILE A 27 -3.31 8.41 -3.93
CA ILE A 27 -2.59 8.65 -2.67
C ILE A 27 -2.07 10.08 -2.62
N LYS A 28 -1.38 10.55 -3.67
CA LYS A 28 -0.88 11.93 -3.74
C LYS A 28 -2.03 12.95 -3.61
N ASP A 29 -3.13 12.73 -4.33
CA ASP A 29 -4.29 13.62 -4.30
C ASP A 29 -4.91 13.67 -2.90
N SER A 30 -5.04 12.53 -2.21
CA SER A 30 -5.60 12.48 -0.85
C SER A 30 -4.71 13.19 0.18
N PHE A 31 -3.39 13.02 0.08
CA PHE A 31 -2.43 13.72 0.92
C PHE A 31 -2.47 15.24 0.67
N GLU A 32 -2.47 15.66 -0.59
CA GLU A 32 -2.56 17.07 -0.98
C GLU A 32 -3.88 17.71 -0.51
N ASN A 33 -5.02 17.01 -0.64
CA ASN A 33 -6.33 17.47 -0.17
C ASN A 33 -6.36 17.75 1.34
N HIS A 34 -5.51 17.08 2.11
CA HIS A 34 -5.35 17.27 3.55
C HIS A 34 -4.19 18.21 3.90
N GLY A 35 -3.61 18.89 2.91
CA GLY A 35 -2.54 19.87 3.09
C GLY A 35 -1.16 19.26 3.33
N VAL A 36 -0.94 18.02 2.90
CA VAL A 36 0.33 17.29 3.03
C VAL A 36 0.99 17.19 1.66
N SER A 37 1.96 18.07 1.40
CA SER A 37 2.66 18.11 0.12
C SER A 37 3.70 16.99 0.05
N MET A 38 3.66 16.16 -1.01
CA MET A 38 4.59 15.04 -1.17
C MET A 38 5.67 15.35 -2.21
N SER A 39 6.92 15.49 -1.76
CA SER A 39 8.07 15.70 -2.65
C SER A 39 8.86 14.39 -2.82
N GLU A 40 9.15 14.01 -4.08
CA GLU A 40 9.99 12.83 -4.34
C GLU A 40 11.42 13.11 -3.88
N GLU A 41 11.96 12.26 -2.99
CA GLU A 41 13.34 12.39 -2.55
C GLU A 41 14.24 11.29 -3.15
N PRO A 42 15.16 11.65 -4.05
CA PRO A 42 16.09 10.68 -4.64
C PRO A 42 17.23 10.25 -3.69
N GLY A 43 17.32 10.83 -2.48
CA GLY A 43 18.50 10.75 -1.61
C GLY A 43 18.42 9.84 -0.38
N LEU A 44 17.26 9.26 -0.08
CA LEU A 44 17.13 8.44 1.13
C LEU A 44 18.07 7.22 1.06
N HIS A 45 18.85 7.01 2.13
CA HIS A 45 19.90 6.00 2.21
C HIS A 45 19.44 4.67 1.60
N PRO A 46 20.09 4.18 0.52
CA PRO A 46 19.66 2.98 -0.19
C PRO A 46 19.64 1.74 0.72
N ASP A 47 20.40 1.77 1.81
CA ASP A 47 20.49 0.68 2.78
C ASP A 47 19.34 0.62 3.79
N SER A 48 18.54 1.70 3.90
CA SER A 48 17.36 1.74 4.78
C SER A 48 16.41 0.59 4.43
N VAL A 49 15.90 -0.10 5.45
CA VAL A 49 14.96 -1.22 5.27
C VAL A 49 13.72 -0.78 4.51
N PHE A 50 13.31 0.48 4.65
CA PHE A 50 12.14 1.05 3.98
C PHE A 50 12.37 1.39 2.49
N SER A 51 13.60 1.24 2.00
CA SER A 51 14.00 1.42 0.60
C SER A 51 13.97 0.12 -0.21
N ARG A 52 13.87 -1.02 0.47
CA ARG A 52 14.06 -2.34 -0.12
C ARG A 52 12.79 -2.83 -0.81
N ALA A 53 12.94 -3.75 -1.75
CA ALA A 53 11.79 -4.42 -2.34
C ALA A 53 11.21 -5.47 -1.37
N TYR A 54 9.89 -5.43 -1.18
CA TYR A 54 9.15 -6.41 -0.39
C TYR A 54 8.06 -7.06 -1.23
N ASN A 55 8.08 -8.39 -1.29
CA ASN A 55 7.29 -9.18 -2.24
C ASN A 55 7.42 -8.62 -3.67
N ASP A 56 8.68 -8.43 -4.09
CA ASP A 56 9.12 -7.95 -5.40
C ASP A 56 8.63 -6.56 -5.83
N VAL A 57 8.09 -5.76 -4.91
CA VAL A 57 7.69 -4.37 -5.16
C VAL A 57 8.67 -3.41 -4.49
N THR A 58 9.27 -2.54 -5.30
CA THR A 58 10.10 -1.42 -4.83
C THR A 58 9.21 -0.24 -4.41
N PRO A 59 9.47 0.41 -3.26
CA PRO A 59 8.69 1.55 -2.83
C PRO A 59 8.95 2.78 -3.69
N ARG A 60 7.96 3.66 -3.76
CA ARG A 60 8.19 5.08 -4.04
C ARG A 60 8.27 5.83 -2.72
N ARG A 61 9.27 6.68 -2.58
CA ARG A 61 9.56 7.38 -1.32
C ARG A 61 9.33 8.89 -1.48
N PHE A 62 8.81 9.48 -0.42
CA PHE A 62 8.44 10.88 -0.37
C PHE A 62 8.84 11.49 0.96
N VAL A 63 9.18 12.77 0.90
CA VAL A 63 9.26 13.66 2.06
C VAL A 63 7.98 14.48 2.07
N ILE A 64 7.34 14.59 3.24
CA ILE A 64 6.08 15.34 3.39
C ILE A 64 6.19 16.62 4.23
N ASP A 65 7.21 16.69 5.07
CA ASP A 65 7.65 17.83 5.88
C ASP A 65 9.17 17.67 6.08
N GLU A 66 9.85 18.64 6.69
CA GLU A 66 11.33 18.75 6.68
C GLU A 66 12.10 17.44 7.00
N ASN A 67 11.55 16.52 7.80
CA ASN A 67 12.19 15.24 8.14
C ASN A 67 11.23 14.02 8.19
N GLN A 68 10.02 14.10 7.63
CA GLN A 68 9.07 12.99 7.67
C GLN A 68 9.07 12.21 6.36
N ILE A 69 9.32 10.90 6.46
CA ILE A 69 9.54 10.04 5.29
C ILE A 69 8.39 9.06 5.15
N ILE A 70 7.88 8.95 3.93
CA ILE A 70 6.88 7.94 3.55
C ILE A 70 7.46 7.01 2.50
N SER A 71 7.36 5.71 2.75
CA SER A 71 7.65 4.67 1.74
C SER A 71 6.35 3.97 1.34
N ILE A 72 6.00 4.07 0.06
CA ILE A 72 4.72 3.61 -0.50
C ILE A 72 4.95 2.47 -1.47
N TYR A 73 4.33 1.34 -1.18
CA TYR A 73 4.31 0.15 -2.05
C TYR A 73 2.90 0.01 -2.62
N VAL A 74 2.80 -0.01 -3.94
CA VAL A 74 1.53 -0.22 -4.65
C VAL A 74 1.58 -1.60 -5.31
N TYR A 75 0.88 -2.56 -4.70
CA TYR A 75 0.79 -3.94 -5.17
C TYR A 75 -0.37 -4.12 -6.16
N THR A 76 -0.49 -5.33 -6.72
CA THR A 76 -1.60 -5.69 -7.61
C THR A 76 -2.89 -6.07 -6.88
N SER A 77 -2.83 -6.39 -5.57
CA SER A 77 -4.00 -6.75 -4.74
C SER A 77 -3.68 -6.69 -3.24
N SER A 78 -4.70 -6.75 -2.37
CA SER A 78 -4.48 -6.83 -0.91
C SER A 78 -3.80 -8.12 -0.46
N LYS A 79 -3.92 -9.20 -1.25
CA LYS A 79 -3.19 -10.45 -0.98
C LYS A 79 -1.69 -10.25 -1.08
N GLU A 80 -1.25 -9.50 -2.08
CA GLU A 80 0.17 -9.19 -2.27
C GLU A 80 0.68 -8.21 -1.20
N VAL A 81 -0.16 -7.31 -0.67
CA VAL A 81 0.19 -6.49 0.51
C VAL A 81 0.53 -7.36 1.71
N ARG A 82 -0.30 -8.36 2.03
CA ARG A 82 -0.05 -9.28 3.15
C ARG A 82 1.28 -10.04 2.98
N LYS A 83 1.63 -10.41 1.76
CA LYS A 83 2.93 -11.02 1.47
C LYS A 83 4.06 -10.01 1.64
N GLY A 84 3.87 -8.76 1.21
CA GLY A 84 4.82 -7.66 1.40
C GLY A 84 5.14 -7.42 2.88
N ILE A 85 4.11 -7.36 3.73
CA ILE A 85 4.27 -7.22 5.19
C ILE A 85 5.06 -8.41 5.76
N LYS A 86 4.68 -9.64 5.40
CA LYS A 86 5.40 -10.84 5.86
C LYS A 86 6.86 -10.85 5.40
N ASP A 87 7.13 -10.40 4.18
CA ASP A 87 8.48 -10.32 3.64
C ASP A 87 9.31 -9.23 4.35
N PHE A 88 8.70 -8.09 4.68
CA PHE A 88 9.29 -7.08 5.56
C PHE A 88 9.68 -7.69 6.91
N GLU A 89 8.74 -8.28 7.63
CA GLU A 89 8.97 -8.92 8.94
C GLU A 89 10.10 -9.95 8.89
N ASN A 90 10.10 -10.84 7.89
CA ASN A 90 11.13 -11.87 7.76
C ASN A 90 12.51 -11.28 7.47
N LYS A 91 12.61 -10.28 6.58
CA LYS A 91 13.88 -9.67 6.17
C LYS A 91 14.44 -8.72 7.22
N THR A 92 13.61 -8.24 8.15
CA THR A 92 14.01 -7.32 9.21
C THR A 92 14.01 -7.96 10.60
N ALA A 93 13.68 -9.24 10.73
CA ALA A 93 13.60 -9.95 12.02
C ALA A 93 14.85 -9.84 12.91
N ALA A 94 16.04 -9.71 12.31
CA ALA A 94 17.31 -9.56 13.02
C ALA A 94 17.84 -8.11 13.05
N ALA A 95 17.10 -7.16 12.46
CA ALA A 95 17.48 -5.76 12.40
C ALA A 95 16.78 -4.96 13.50
N ASP A 96 17.48 -3.98 14.05
CA ASP A 96 16.87 -2.96 14.89
C ASP A 96 16.21 -1.92 13.99
N VAL A 97 14.91 -2.09 13.73
CA VAL A 97 14.14 -1.21 12.85
C VAL A 97 13.63 -0.02 13.64
N ILE A 98 13.94 1.18 13.17
CA ILE A 98 13.46 2.43 13.77
C ILE A 98 11.92 2.45 13.87
N PRO A 99 11.36 3.19 14.86
CA PRO A 99 9.91 3.36 15.00
C PRO A 99 9.26 3.83 13.71
N HIS A 100 8.12 3.23 13.38
CA HIS A 100 7.36 3.56 12.17
C HIS A 100 5.90 3.17 12.35
N THR A 101 5.02 3.85 11.61
CA THR A 101 3.62 3.46 11.48
C THR A 101 3.42 2.71 10.17
N ILE A 102 2.65 1.62 10.22
CA ILE A 102 2.26 0.84 9.04
C ILE A 102 0.78 1.10 8.75
N TYR A 103 0.47 1.50 7.51
CA TYR A 103 -0.89 1.54 6.99
C TYR A 103 -1.07 0.53 5.87
N GLN A 104 -2.13 -0.29 5.98
CA GLN A 104 -2.55 -1.24 4.96
C GLN A 104 -3.91 -0.81 4.41
N ILE A 105 -3.98 -0.51 3.11
CA ILE A 105 -5.18 0.04 2.46
C ILE A 105 -5.34 -0.63 1.09
N ALA A 106 -6.33 -1.53 0.94
CA ALA A 106 -6.49 -2.36 -0.26
C ALA A 106 -5.16 -2.99 -0.72
N ASN A 107 -4.66 -2.59 -1.90
CA ASN A 107 -3.41 -3.04 -2.51
C ASN A 107 -2.18 -2.18 -2.14
N VAL A 108 -2.28 -1.29 -1.15
CA VAL A 108 -1.21 -0.37 -0.77
C VAL A 108 -0.70 -0.69 0.64
N LEU A 109 0.63 -0.62 0.78
CA LEU A 109 1.35 -0.62 2.05
C LEU A 109 2.11 0.70 2.18
N ILE A 110 1.91 1.40 3.28
CA ILE A 110 2.60 2.65 3.59
C ILE A 110 3.38 2.47 4.88
N PHE A 111 4.68 2.73 4.83
CA PHE A 111 5.49 2.95 6.02
C PHE A 111 5.66 4.46 6.20
N TYR A 112 5.21 4.98 7.34
CA TYR A 112 5.39 6.36 7.75
C TYR A 112 6.44 6.38 8.86
N LEU A 113 7.59 6.98 8.55
CA LEU A 113 8.72 7.13 9.46
C LEU A 113 8.62 8.53 10.06
N ASP A 114 8.51 8.57 11.37
CA ASP A 114 8.51 9.81 12.13
C ASP A 114 9.45 9.65 13.32
N GLU A 115 10.43 10.55 13.36
CA GLU A 115 11.45 10.58 14.42
C GLU A 115 11.01 11.45 15.61
N SER A 116 9.93 12.23 15.52
CA SER A 116 9.59 13.24 16.54
C SER A 116 8.11 13.50 16.79
N PHE A 117 7.30 13.79 15.77
CA PHE A 117 5.90 14.14 15.92
C PHE A 117 5.09 13.73 14.69
N LYS A 118 4.04 12.94 14.93
CA LYS A 118 3.19 12.41 13.88
C LYS A 118 2.30 13.51 13.35
N ASP A 119 2.36 13.78 12.06
CA ASP A 119 1.38 14.66 11.43
C ASP A 119 0.01 13.98 11.36
N GLU A 120 -0.96 14.47 12.15
CA GLU A 120 -2.32 13.95 12.19
C GLU A 120 -3.02 14.02 10.83
N ARG A 121 -2.59 14.91 9.93
CA ARG A 121 -3.14 15.02 8.57
C ARG A 121 -2.87 13.76 7.74
N VAL A 122 -1.80 13.02 8.04
CA VAL A 122 -1.51 11.72 7.42
C VAL A 122 -2.59 10.70 7.74
N ASP A 123 -3.10 10.68 8.98
CA ASP A 123 -4.20 9.78 9.36
C ASP A 123 -5.50 10.16 8.63
N LEU A 124 -5.76 11.45 8.43
CA LEU A 124 -6.92 11.93 7.69
C LEU A 124 -6.87 11.52 6.21
N ALA A 125 -5.72 11.69 5.56
CA ALA A 125 -5.50 11.24 4.18
C ALA A 125 -5.67 9.71 4.06
N VAL A 126 -5.08 8.94 5.00
CA VAL A 126 -5.26 7.49 5.03
C VAL A 126 -6.74 7.10 5.24
N ALA A 127 -7.47 7.81 6.09
CA ALA A 127 -8.90 7.57 6.32
C ALA A 127 -9.76 7.82 5.06
N GLU A 128 -9.45 8.87 4.29
CA GLU A 128 -10.07 9.13 2.99
C GLU A 128 -9.80 7.96 2.03
N LEU A 129 -8.55 7.52 1.90
CA LEU A 129 -8.19 6.38 1.05
C LEU A 129 -8.93 5.09 1.44
N LEU A 130 -9.06 4.82 2.74
CA LEU A 130 -9.86 3.69 3.24
C LEU A 130 -11.32 3.79 2.79
N SER A 131 -11.91 4.98 2.77
CA SER A 131 -13.29 5.19 2.33
C SER A 131 -13.52 4.84 0.85
N LEU A 132 -12.50 4.99 -0.01
CA LEU A 132 -12.58 4.67 -1.44
C LEU A 132 -12.70 3.15 -1.70
N THR A 133 -12.26 2.34 -0.74
CA THR A 133 -12.15 0.87 -0.88
C THR A 133 -13.33 0.11 -0.26
N LYS A 134 -14.22 0.81 0.43
CA LYS A 134 -15.47 0.27 0.99
C LYS A 134 -16.53 0.01 -0.08
#